data_AF-A0A535KB96-F1
#
_entry.id   AF-A0A535KB96-F1
#
_cell.length_a   1.000
_cell.length_b   1.000
_cell.length_c   1.000
_cell.angle_alpha   90.00
_cell.angle_beta   90.00
_cell.angle_gamma   90.00
#
_symmetry.space_group_name_H-M   'P 1'
#
loop_
_entity.id
_entity.type
_entity.pdbx_description
1 polymer ?
#
loop_
_entity_poly.entity_id
_entity_poly.type
_entity_poly.pdbx_seq_one_letter_code
_entity_poly.pdbx_strand_id
1 'polypeptide(L)' 'MVPMRRAWTLDLMRRSPDGSYGVIEALIVRSIEEARSRGITEVSLGMTPRIITSPDAAHGFESAWRAMY' A
#
# COMPACT_ATOMS: atom_id res chain seq x y z
N MET A 1 -7.32 31.73 1.05
CA MET A 1 -8.05 30.58 1.63
C MET A 1 -7.69 29.37 0.77
N VAL A 2 -6.94 28.40 1.30
CA VAL A 2 -6.65 27.16 0.56
C VAL A 2 -7.95 26.35 0.52
N PRO A 3 -8.48 25.96 -0.65
CA PRO A 3 -9.68 25.15 -0.70
C PRO A 3 -9.41 23.85 0.06
N MET A 4 -10.23 23.53 1.07
CA MET A 4 -10.21 22.17 1.62
C MET A 4 -10.65 21.22 0.51
N ARG A 5 -9.69 20.51 -0.09
CA ARG A 5 -10.00 19.40 -1.01
C ARG A 5 -10.84 18.40 -0.23
N ARG A 6 -12.02 18.05 -0.77
CA ARG A 6 -12.85 16.95 -0.26
C ARG A 6 -12.17 15.62 -0.61
N ALA A 7 -11.14 15.29 0.15
CA ALA A 7 -10.32 14.09 -0.02
C ALA A 7 -10.20 13.33 1.30
N TRP A 8 -10.13 12.00 1.22
CA TRP A 8 -9.86 11.11 2.34
C TRP A 8 -8.51 10.41 2.14
N THR A 9 -7.91 9.96 3.25
CA THR A 9 -6.71 9.13 3.25
C THR A 9 -6.98 7.87 4.06
N LEU A 10 -6.64 6.71 3.51
CA LEU A 10 -6.52 5.49 4.29
C LEU A 10 -5.20 5.54 5.06
N ASP A 11 -5.29 5.56 6.38
CA ASP A 11 -4.11 5.61 7.25
C ASP A 11 -3.67 4.20 7.62
N LEU A 12 -4.44 3.53 8.49
CA LEU A 12 -4.12 2.21 8.99
C LEU A 12 -5.03 1.14 8.37
N MET A 13 -4.42 0.20 7.65
CA MET A 13 -5.07 -1.04 7.23
C MET A 13 -4.40 -2.22 7.93
N ARG A 14 -5.21 -3.10 8.55
CA ARG A 14 -4.74 -4.30 9.24
C ARG A 14 -5.43 -5.52 8.67
N ARG A 15 -4.64 -6.54 8.38
CA ARG A 15 -5.13 -7.86 7.96
C ARG A 15 -5.11 -8.80 9.16
N SER A 16 -6.19 -9.55 9.38
CA SER A 16 -6.17 -10.68 10.30
C SER A 16 -5.19 -11.76 9.79
N PRO A 17 -4.43 -12.44 10.67
CA PRO A 17 -3.60 -13.58 10.28
C PRO A 17 -4.40 -14.67 9.52
N ASP A 18 -5.65 -14.89 9.93
CA ASP A 18 -6.56 -15.85 9.32
C ASP A 18 -7.42 -15.24 8.19
N GLY A 19 -7.12 -14.01 7.79
CA GLY A 19 -7.90 -13.29 6.78
C GLY A 19 -7.74 -13.90 5.40
N SER A 20 -8.87 -14.08 4.70
CA SER A 20 -8.90 -14.59 3.33
C SER A 20 -8.02 -13.76 2.38
N TYR A 21 -7.49 -14.41 1.35
CA TYR A 21 -6.84 -13.70 0.24
C TYR A 21 -7.84 -12.71 -0.39
N GLY A 22 -7.36 -11.52 -0.76
CA GLY A 22 -8.21 -10.47 -1.33
C GLY A 22 -8.95 -9.60 -0.31
N VAL A 23 -8.85 -9.89 1.00
CA VAL A 23 -9.61 -9.15 2.03
C VAL A 23 -9.21 -7.68 2.11
N ILE A 24 -7.93 -7.34 1.90
CA ILE A 24 -7.46 -5.95 1.93
C ILE A 24 -7.95 -5.20 0.70
N GLU A 25 -7.90 -5.83 -0.47
CA GLU A 25 -8.40 -5.29 -1.73
C GLU A 25 -9.91 -5.03 -1.65
N ALA A 26 -10.68 -5.96 -1.08
CA ALA A 26 -12.10 -5.78 -0.84
C ALA A 26 -12.39 -4.62 0.14
N LEU A 27 -11.57 -4.45 1.19
CA LEU A 27 -11.68 -3.33 2.13
C LEU A 27 -11.34 -1.99 1.47
N ILE A 28 -10.33 -1.94 0.60
CA ILE A 28 -9.99 -0.74 -0.18
C ILE A 28 -11.16 -0.34 -1.06
N VAL A 29 -11.70 -1.27 -1.85
CA VAL A 29 -12.84 -1.02 -2.74
C VAL A 29 -14.05 -0.52 -1.95
N ARG A 30 -14.38 -1.18 -0.83
CA ARG A 30 -15.50 -0.77 0.01
C ARG A 30 -15.31 0.62 0.62
N SER A 31 -14.08 0.98 1.00
CA SER A 31 -13.75 2.31 1.52
C SER A 31 -13.90 3.39 0.44
N ILE A 32 -13.53 3.09 -0.80
CA ILE A 32 -13.70 4.00 -1.94
C ILE A 32 -15.18 4.23 -2.25
N GLU A 33 -16.00 3.18 -2.27
CA GLU A 33 -17.45 3.31 -2.50
C GLU A 33 -18.13 4.11 -1.38
N GLU A 34 -17.70 3.94 -0.13
CA GLU A 34 -18.19 4.75 0.99
C GLU A 34 -17.76 6.22 0.89
N ALA A 35 -16.52 6.50 0.49
CA ALA A 35 -16.08 7.87 0.24
C ALA A 35 -16.90 8.51 -0.90
N ARG A 36 -17.15 7.76 -1.97
CA ARG A 36 -17.96 8.19 -3.11
C ARG A 36 -19.40 8.50 -2.69
N SER A 37 -20.02 7.67 -1.87
CA SER A 37 -21.40 7.90 -1.38
C SER A 37 -21.54 9.20 -0.58
N ARG A 38 -20.43 9.69 -0.01
CA ARG A 38 -20.32 10.95 0.74
C ARG A 38 -19.88 12.16 -0.11
N GLY A 39 -19.73 11.99 -1.43
CA GLY A 39 -19.28 13.04 -2.33
C GLY A 39 -17.81 13.42 -2.18
N ILE A 40 -17.00 12.52 -1.64
CA ILE A 40 -15.52 12.64 -1.66
C ILE A 40 -15.03 12.26 -3.05
N THR A 41 -14.21 13.13 -3.65
CA THR A 41 -13.77 12.98 -5.04
C THR A 41 -12.43 12.27 -5.15
N GLU A 42 -11.73 12.08 -4.04
CA GLU A 42 -10.38 11.54 -4.01
C GLU A 42 -10.12 10.78 -2.71
N VAL A 43 -9.48 9.61 -2.85
CA VAL A 43 -9.01 8.79 -1.74
C VAL A 43 -7.54 8.48 -1.97
N SER A 44 -6.68 8.90 -1.03
CA SER A 44 -5.27 8.51 -0.98
C SER A 44 -5.14 7.15 -0.30
N LEU A 45 -4.38 6.24 -0.91
CA LEU A 45 -4.05 4.92 -0.37
C LEU A 45 -2.71 4.89 0.39
N GLY A 46 -2.13 6.07 0.63
CA GLY A 46 -0.81 6.21 1.23
C GLY A 46 0.31 6.40 0.20
N MET A 47 1.54 6.38 0.69
CA MET A 47 2.74 6.61 -0.10
C MET A 47 3.47 5.28 -0.35
N THR A 48 3.92 5.07 -1.59
CA THR A 48 4.83 3.95 -1.90
C THR A 48 6.27 4.43 -1.83
N PRO A 49 7.16 3.77 -1.05
CA PRO A 49 8.55 4.18 -0.97
C PRO A 49 9.26 3.98 -2.31
N ARG A 50 10.17 4.90 -2.65
CA ARG A 50 11.03 4.74 -3.83
C ARG A 50 12.04 3.64 -3.56
N ILE A 51 12.06 2.62 -4.41
CA ILE A 51 13.08 1.57 -4.36
C ILE A 51 14.35 2.13 -5.03
N ILE A 52 15.43 2.22 -4.27
CA ILE A 52 16.78 2.53 -4.78
C ILE A 52 17.51 1.20 -4.90
N THR A 53 17.53 0.62 -6.09
CA THR A 53 18.32 -0.58 -6.36
C THR A 53 19.78 -0.18 -6.59
N SER A 54 20.67 -0.52 -5.64
CA SER A 54 22.11 -0.51 -5.92
C SER A 54 22.46 -1.79 -6.70
N PRO A 55 23.13 -1.69 -7.87
CA PRO A 55 23.53 -2.87 -8.66
C PRO A 55 24.36 -3.90 -7.85
N ASP A 56 25.12 -3.45 -6.85
CA ASP A 56 25.97 -4.33 -6.04
C ASP A 56 25.21 -5.17 -4.99
N ALA A 57 23.98 -4.78 -4.63
CA ALA A 57 23.22 -5.48 -3.59
C ALA A 57 22.65 -6.83 -4.07
N ALA A 58 22.37 -6.96 -5.36
CA ALA A 58 21.84 -8.20 -5.95
C ALA A 58 22.90 -9.31 -6.00
N HIS A 59 24.15 -8.96 -6.32
CA HIS A 59 25.26 -9.91 -6.39
C HIS A 59 25.70 -10.43 -5.03
N GLY A 60 25.59 -9.62 -3.97
CA GLY A 60 25.89 -10.03 -2.61
C GLY A 60 24.93 -11.10 -2.07
N PHE A 61 23.63 -10.94 -2.35
CA PHE A 61 22.61 -11.88 -1.86
C PHE A 61 22.71 -13.26 -2.54
N GLU A 62 22.94 -13.30 -3.85
CA GLU A 62 23.08 -14.56 -4.58
C GLU A 62 24.37 -15.32 -4.20
N SER A 63 25.47 -14.58 -3.97
CA SER A 63 26.74 -15.16 -3.52
C SER A 63 26.65 -15.70 -2.08
N ALA A 64 25.95 -14.98 -1.19
CA ALA A 64 25.73 -15.42 0.19
C ALA A 64 24.82 -16.66 0.25
N TRP A 65 23.80 -16.74 -0.61
CA TRP A 65 22.90 -17.89 -0.70
C TRP A 65 23.61 -19.16 -1.22
N ARG A 66 24.50 -18.99 -2.21
CA ARG A 66 25.34 -20.09 -2.74
C ARG A 66 26.47 -20.53 -1.80
N ALA A 67 26.85 -19.73 -0.82
CA ALA A 67 27.84 -20.12 0.18
C ALA A 67 27.23 -20.91 1.36
N MET A 68 25.89 -20.90 1.47
CA MET A 68 25.15 -21.52 2.57
C MET A 68 24.58 -22.91 2.22
N TYR A 69 24.60 -23.29 0.95
CA TYR A 69 24.21 -24.59 0.39
C TYR A 69 25.31 -25.15 -0.51
#